data_AF-A0A1J5F970-F1
#
_entry.id   AF-A0A1J5F970-F1
#
_cell.length_a   1.000
_cell.length_b   1.000
_cell.length_c   1.000
_cell.angle_alpha   90.00
_cell.angle_beta   90.00
_cell.angle_gamma   90.00
#
_symmetry.space_group_name_H-M   'P 1'
#
loop_
_entity.id
_entity.type
_entity.pdbx_description
1 polymer ?
#
loop_
_entity_poly.entity_id
_entity_poly.type
_entity_poly.pdbx_seq_one_letter_code
_entity_poly.pdbx_strand_id
1 'polypeptide(L)'
;MYNKGKNQHSDSVVLFFLPQDGIHKVGFTATKKIGNAVVRNRAKRRLRALFCEYSNTLKDGTYIFVAKQSLFNASHTKLNDDFAKVLTRSKSYKVNS
;
A
#
# COMPACT_ATOMS: atom_id res chain seq x y z
N MET A 1 -19.86 -14.17 8.87
CA MET A 1 -19.65 -13.63 7.51
C MET A 1 -18.28 -12.97 7.47
N TYR A 2 -17.23 -13.69 7.05
CA TYR A 2 -15.86 -13.17 7.07
C TYR A 2 -15.61 -12.25 5.87
N ASN A 3 -15.33 -10.99 6.19
CA ASN A 3 -15.29 -9.86 5.28
C ASN A 3 -14.20 -10.03 4.21
N LYS A 4 -14.56 -9.85 2.93
CA LYS A 4 -13.75 -10.04 1.71
C LYS A 4 -12.62 -9.00 1.56
N GLY A 5 -11.73 -8.88 2.53
CA GLY A 5 -10.50 -8.09 2.39
C GLY A 5 -9.55 -8.78 1.41
N LYS A 6 -9.19 -8.12 0.31
CA LYS A 6 -8.16 -8.65 -0.61
C LYS A 6 -6.79 -8.30 -0.05
N ASN A 7 -6.04 -9.33 0.33
CA ASN A 7 -4.70 -9.20 0.88
C ASN A 7 -3.69 -9.49 -0.24
N GLN A 8 -2.90 -8.49 -0.60
CA GLN A 8 -1.88 -8.63 -1.64
C GLN A 8 -0.50 -8.38 -1.05
N HIS A 9 0.38 -9.34 -1.25
CA HIS A 9 1.74 -9.32 -0.73
C HIS A 9 2.72 -9.06 -1.88
N SER A 10 3.62 -8.10 -1.68
CA SER A 10 4.85 -7.96 -2.45
C SER A 10 6.05 -8.07 -1.51
N ASP A 11 7.26 -8.06 -2.07
CA ASP A 11 8.50 -8.18 -1.33
C ASP A 11 8.65 -7.03 -0.34
N SER A 12 8.28 -5.80 -0.73
CA SER A 12 8.44 -4.58 0.06
C SER A 12 7.20 -4.12 0.84
N VAL A 13 5.99 -4.48 0.38
CA VAL A 13 4.73 -3.97 0.94
C VAL A 13 3.63 -5.03 0.98
N VAL A 14 2.74 -4.94 1.96
CA VAL A 14 1.46 -5.65 1.97
C VAL A 14 0.34 -4.63 1.88
N LEU A 15 -0.65 -4.90 1.02
CA LEU A 15 -1.88 -4.12 0.94
C LEU A 15 -3.05 -4.97 1.41
N PHE A 16 -3.87 -4.39 2.29
CA PHE A 16 -5.22 -4.83 2.56
C PHE A 16 -6.17 -3.84 1.91
N PHE A 17 -6.99 -4.32 1.00
CA PHE A 17 -8.00 -3.50 0.34
C PHE A 17 -9.39 -4.03 0.68
N LEU A 18 -10.22 -3.13 1.22
CA LEU A 18 -11.64 -3.35 1.42
C LEU A 18 -12.42 -2.36 0.54
N PRO A 19 -13.04 -2.81 -0.56
CA PRO A 19 -13.86 -1.94 -1.39
C PRO A 19 -15.07 -1.45 -0.59
N GLN A 20 -15.32 -0.14 -0.64
CA GLN A 20 -16.45 0.49 0.04
C GLN A 20 -16.78 1.83 -0.63
N ASP A 21 -17.98 1.93 -1.18
CA ASP A 21 -18.42 3.11 -1.92
C ASP A 21 -18.52 4.35 -1.00
N GLY A 22 -18.10 5.51 -1.51
CA GLY A 22 -18.13 6.77 -0.77
C GLY A 22 -17.10 6.89 0.35
N ILE A 23 -16.19 5.91 0.49
CA ILE A 23 -15.10 5.95 1.48
C ILE A 23 -13.76 5.95 0.75
N HIS A 24 -12.88 6.89 1.10
CA HIS A 24 -11.51 6.90 0.60
C HIS A 24 -10.54 7.03 1.79
N LYS A 25 -10.29 5.91 2.47
CA LYS A 25 -9.47 5.86 3.69
C LYS A 25 -8.16 5.16 3.43
N VAL A 26 -7.08 5.69 4.00
CA VAL A 26 -5.76 5.07 3.93
C VAL A 26 -5.09 4.97 5.30
N GLY A 27 -4.51 3.82 5.61
CA GLY A 27 -3.71 3.55 6.79
C GLY A 27 -2.31 3.08 6.41
N PHE A 28 -1.29 3.57 7.13
CA PHE A 28 0.11 3.17 6.93
C PHE A 28 0.68 2.60 8.21
N THR A 29 1.02 1.31 8.17
CA THR A 29 1.63 0.57 9.27
C THR A 29 3.04 0.13 8.88
N ALA A 30 3.96 0.09 9.83
CA ALA A 30 5.28 -0.51 9.63
C ALA A 30 5.47 -1.62 10.65
N THR A 31 5.96 -2.78 10.20
CA THR A 31 6.20 -3.91 11.11
C THR A 31 7.32 -3.58 12.10
N LYS A 32 7.27 -4.16 13.31
CA LYS A 32 8.37 -4.05 14.29
C LYS A 32 9.70 -4.56 13.72
N LYS A 33 9.64 -5.56 12.82
CA LYS A 33 10.79 -6.17 12.13
C LYS A 33 11.57 -5.22 11.21
N ILE A 34 11.01 -4.07 10.85
CA ILE A 34 11.66 -3.12 9.93
C ILE A 34 12.91 -2.45 10.55
N GLY A 35 12.98 -2.34 11.88
CA GLY A 35 14.04 -1.63 12.60
C GLY A 35 13.54 -0.50 13.50
N ASN A 36 14.42 0.47 13.78
CA ASN A 36 14.18 1.55 14.74
C ASN A 36 13.07 2.54 14.29
N ALA A 37 12.71 3.49 15.16
CA ALA A 37 11.63 4.45 14.91
C ALA A 37 11.86 5.30 13.65
N VAL A 38 13.11 5.66 13.36
CA VAL A 38 13.48 6.47 12.19
C VAL A 38 13.26 5.67 10.91
N VAL A 39 13.70 4.41 10.87
CA VAL A 39 13.49 3.51 9.72
C VAL A 39 11.99 3.29 9.48
N ARG A 40 11.21 3.03 10.53
CA ARG A 40 9.73 2.92 10.45
C ARG A 40 9.09 4.18 9.88
N ASN A 41 9.51 5.35 10.35
CA ASN A 41 8.95 6.62 9.90
C ASN A 41 9.32 6.94 8.45
N ARG A 42 10.57 6.67 8.05
CA ARG A 42 11.01 6.82 6.65
C ARG A 42 10.22 5.91 5.72
N ALA A 43 10.01 4.65 6.09
CA ALA A 43 9.21 3.70 5.33
C ALA A 43 7.76 4.18 5.13
N LYS A 44 7.10 4.64 6.21
CA LYS A 44 5.75 5.23 6.12
C LYS A 44 5.72 6.48 5.25
N ARG A 45 6.76 7.32 5.32
CA ARG A 45 6.85 8.55 4.51
C ARG A 45 6.95 8.25 3.02
N ARG A 46 7.75 7.25 2.63
CA ARG A 46 7.86 6.78 1.24
C ARG A 46 6.53 6.21 0.73
N LEU A 47 5.87 5.36 1.53
CA LEU A 47 4.56 4.82 1.15
C LEU A 47 3.48 5.89 0.98
N ARG A 48 3.49 6.93 1.83
CA ARG A 48 2.58 8.07 1.70
C ARG A 48 2.78 8.84 0.41
N ALA A 49 4.03 9.10 0.03
CA ALA A 49 4.35 9.79 -1.22
C ALA A 49 3.82 9.00 -2.42
N LEU A 50 4.12 7.70 -2.48
CA LEU A 50 3.60 6.80 -3.52
C LEU A 50 2.07 6.81 -3.56
N PHE A 51 1.41 6.62 -2.41
CA PHE A 51 -0.05 6.64 -2.38
C PHE A 51 -0.64 7.96 -2.87
N CYS A 52 -0.01 9.10 -2.54
CA CYS A 52 -0.46 10.40 -3.00
C CYS A 52 -0.47 10.50 -4.53
N GLU A 53 0.56 9.97 -5.20
CA GLU A 53 0.67 9.93 -6.66
C GLU A 53 -0.43 9.08 -7.30
N TYR A 54 -0.76 7.93 -6.70
CA TYR A 54 -1.77 7.02 -7.24
C TYR A 54 -3.19 7.32 -6.78
N SER A 55 -3.39 8.11 -5.72
CA SER A 55 -4.68 8.30 -5.02
C SER A 55 -5.85 8.60 -5.96
N ASN A 56 -5.66 9.47 -6.94
CA ASN A 56 -6.69 9.86 -7.92
C ASN A 56 -7.11 8.71 -8.85
N THR A 57 -6.27 7.70 -9.04
CA THR A 57 -6.54 6.54 -9.91
C THR A 57 -7.17 5.36 -9.16
N LEU A 58 -7.32 5.48 -7.84
CA LEU A 58 -7.83 4.41 -6.98
C LEU A 58 -9.34 4.46 -6.82
N LYS A 59 -9.93 3.27 -6.67
CA LYS A 59 -11.33 3.06 -6.32
C LYS A 59 -11.64 3.57 -4.91
N ASP A 60 -12.92 3.71 -4.62
CA ASP A 60 -13.35 3.98 -3.28
C ASP A 60 -13.20 2.71 -2.43
N GLY A 61 -12.61 2.88 -1.26
CA GLY A 61 -12.43 1.85 -0.27
C GLY A 61 -11.48 2.25 0.85
N THR A 62 -11.20 1.27 1.69
CA THR A 62 -10.19 1.37 2.75
C THR A 62 -8.93 0.63 2.34
N TYR A 63 -7.81 1.35 2.35
CA TYR A 63 -6.48 0.88 2.00
C TYR A 63 -5.63 0.81 3.26
N ILE A 64 -5.06 -0.35 3.58
CA ILE A 64 -4.09 -0.46 4.67
C ILE A 64 -2.79 -1.00 4.09
N PHE A 65 -1.75 -0.16 4.09
CA PHE A 65 -0.42 -0.52 3.66
C PHE A 65 0.45 -0.90 4.86
N VAL A 66 1.12 -2.05 4.77
CA VAL A 66 2.07 -2.52 5.77
C VAL A 66 3.47 -2.60 5.16
N ALA A 67 4.37 -1.76 5.65
CA ALA A 67 5.76 -1.72 5.21
C ALA A 67 6.58 -2.91 5.76
N LYS A 68 7.30 -3.60 4.88
CA LYS A 68 8.28 -4.65 5.20
C LYS A 68 9.71 -4.10 5.23
N GLN A 69 10.64 -4.84 5.84
CA GLN A 69 12.03 -4.43 6.03
C GLN A 69 12.77 -4.15 4.71
N SER A 70 12.51 -4.97 3.71
CA SER A 70 12.93 -4.81 2.32
C SER A 70 12.61 -3.44 1.71
N LEU A 71 11.56 -2.74 2.17
CA LEU A 71 11.20 -1.40 1.67
C LEU A 71 12.25 -0.34 1.97
N PHE A 72 13.01 -0.51 3.05
CA PHE A 72 14.03 0.45 3.45
C PHE A 72 15.23 0.46 2.48
N ASN A 73 15.67 -0.73 2.06
CA ASN A 73 16.81 -0.91 1.15
C ASN A 73 16.41 -0.87 -0.33
N ALA A 74 15.12 -0.99 -0.64
CA ALA A 74 14.64 -0.95 -2.01
C ALA A 74 14.82 0.45 -2.64
N SER A 75 15.28 0.44 -3.90
CA SER A 75 15.29 1.62 -4.77
C SER A 75 13.87 2.15 -4.98
N HIS A 76 13.75 3.44 -5.32
CA HIS A 76 12.44 4.04 -5.57
C HIS A 76 11.72 3.37 -6.74
N THR A 77 12.45 2.98 -7.80
CA THR A 77 11.92 2.23 -8.94
C THR A 77 11.28 0.91 -8.51
N LYS A 78 11.98 0.10 -7.72
CA LYS A 78 11.46 -1.18 -7.24
C LYS A 78 10.24 -1.02 -6.34
N LEU A 79 10.18 0.07 -5.56
CA LEU A 79 8.99 0.37 -4.75
C LEU A 79 7.78 0.77 -5.59
N ASN A 80 7.98 1.55 -6.65
CA ASN A 80 6.91 1.87 -7.60
C ASN A 80 6.37 0.59 -8.26
N ASP A 81 7.26 -0.27 -8.75
CA ASP A 81 6.86 -1.53 -9.37
C ASP A 81 6.08 -2.43 -8.40
N ASP A 82 6.58 -2.57 -7.17
CA ASP A 82 5.91 -3.36 -6.14
C ASP A 82 4.55 -2.77 -5.75
N PHE A 83 4.46 -1.44 -5.66
CA PHE A 83 3.22 -0.74 -5.33
C PHE A 83 2.18 -0.91 -6.44
N ALA A 84 2.57 -0.68 -7.70
CA ALA A 84 1.72 -0.88 -8.86
C ALA A 84 1.26 -2.34 -8.98
N LYS A 85 2.16 -3.32 -8.80
CA LYS A 85 1.80 -4.75 -8.80
C LYS A 85 0.72 -5.07 -7.77
N VAL A 86 0.87 -4.55 -6.55
CA VAL A 86 -0.05 -4.82 -5.44
C VAL A 86 -1.41 -4.18 -5.67
N LEU A 87 -1.44 -2.95 -6.19
CA LEU A 87 -2.68 -2.26 -6.59
C LEU A 87 -3.41 -3.01 -7.72
N THR A 88 -2.70 -3.36 -8.79
CA THR A 88 -3.27 -4.10 -9.93
C THR A 88 -3.83 -5.46 -9.49
N ARG A 89 -3.09 -6.22 -8.66
CA ARG A 89 -3.56 -7.51 -8.13
C ARG A 89 -4.79 -7.37 -7.23
N SER A 90 -4.90 -6.29 -6.47
CA SER A 90 -6.07 -6.05 -5.62
C SER A 90 -7.33 -5.65 -6.41
N LYS A 91 -7.19 -5.34 -7.71
CA LYS A 91 -8.22 -4.76 -8.59
C LYS A 91 -8.76 -3.43 -8.07
N SER A 92 -7.93 -2.68 -7.33
CA SER A 92 -8.28 -1.39 -6.74
C SER A 92 -8.10 -0.20 -7.69
N TYR A 93 -7.56 -0.43 -8.89
CA TYR A 93 -7.51 0.58 -9.94
C TYR A 93 -8.91 0.87 -10.48
N LYS A 94 -9.24 2.15 -10.62
CA LYS A 94 -10.33 2.60 -11.51
C LYS A 94 -9.82 2.34 -12.93
N VAL A 95 -10.24 1.24 -13.55
CA VAL A 95 -10.15 1.11 -15.00
C VAL A 95 -11.10 2.17 -15.53
N ASN A 96 -10.55 3.30 -15.97
CA ASN A 96 -11.30 4.22 -16.81
C ASN A 96 -11.55 3.49 -18.13
N SER A 97 -12.83 3.26 -18.43
CA SER A 97 -13.32 2.92 -19.77
C SER A 97 -12.91 3.99 -20.77
#